data_AF-A0A7S3WS77-F1
#
_entry.id   AF-A0A7S3WS77-F1
#
_cell.length_a   1.000
_cell.length_b   1.000
_cell.length_c   1.000
_cell.angle_alpha   90.00
_cell.angle_beta   90.00
_cell.angle_gamma   90.00
#
_symmetry.space_group_name_H-M   'P 1'
#
loop_
_entity.id
_entity.type
_entity.pdbx_description
1 polymer ?
#
loop_
_entity_poly.entity_id
_entity_poly.type
_entity_poly.pdbx_seq_one_letter_code
_entity_poly.pdbx_strand_id
1 'polypeptide(L)'
;MEGREGMAAVEELDGFQWRPGMDKCTEGIWIWSEAFITKAGDEDVALLLMDTQGAWDARMTKEQSATVFGLTTLMTSRLVYNVSKQIQQDKIENLLYFTEFAQAALRARSNSVNLCEKGAKVKPFQTLEFLV
;
A
#
# COMPACT_ATOMS: atom_id res chain seq x y z
N MET A 1 -28.92 16.94 33.56
CA MET A 1 -28.53 15.61 34.06
C MET A 1 -29.21 14.64 33.13
N GLU A 2 -28.61 13.76 32.34
CA GLU A 2 -27.26 13.21 32.08
C GLU A 2 -27.35 12.70 30.60
N GLY A 3 -26.33 12.37 29.84
CA GLY A 3 -24.92 12.18 30.15
C GLY A 3 -24.09 12.57 28.93
N ARG A 4 -22.99 13.25 29.22
CA ARG A 4 -21.90 13.52 28.29
C ARG A 4 -20.74 12.65 28.80
N GLU A 5 -20.89 11.34 28.65
CA GLU A 5 -19.88 10.38 29.11
C GLU A 5 -18.85 10.17 28.01
N GLY A 6 -17.70 10.81 28.20
CA GLY A 6 -16.37 10.28 27.90
C GLY A 6 -16.11 9.70 26.50
N MET A 7 -15.93 10.56 25.50
CA MET A 7 -14.84 10.30 24.56
C MET A 7 -13.58 10.81 25.23
N ALA A 8 -12.80 9.90 25.83
CA ALA A 8 -11.42 10.20 26.17
C ALA A 8 -10.78 10.78 24.91
N ALA A 9 -10.20 11.97 25.02
CA ALA A 9 -9.41 12.56 23.95
C ALA A 9 -8.35 11.51 23.59
N VAL A 10 -8.50 10.90 22.42
CA VAL A 10 -7.42 10.11 21.83
C VAL A 10 -6.28 11.10 21.73
N GLU A 11 -5.15 10.85 22.40
CA GLU A 11 -3.96 11.68 22.19
C GLU A 11 -3.78 11.83 20.68
N GLU A 12 -3.74 13.08 20.20
CA GLU A 12 -3.54 13.33 18.78
C GLU A 12 -2.20 12.70 18.40
N LEU A 13 -2.28 11.55 17.75
CA LEU A 13 -1.10 10.88 17.21
C LEU A 13 -0.56 11.78 16.11
N ASP A 14 0.62 12.35 16.34
CA ASP A 14 1.36 13.07 15.30
C ASP A 14 1.80 12.05 14.24
N GLY A 15 1.34 12.24 13.01
CA GLY A 15 1.38 11.18 12.01
C GLY A 15 0.52 11.44 10.78
N PHE A 16 0.40 10.40 9.94
CA PHE A 16 -0.59 10.41 8.86
C PHE A 16 -1.99 10.60 9.44
N GLN A 17 -2.75 11.51 8.84
CA GLN A 17 -4.10 11.82 9.29
C GLN A 17 -4.97 10.55 9.25
N TRP A 18 -5.59 10.22 10.38
CA TRP A 18 -6.51 9.10 10.50
C TRP A 18 -7.79 9.53 11.22
N ARG A 19 -8.88 8.80 11.00
CA ARG A 19 -10.12 8.97 11.76
C ARG A 19 -10.89 7.66 11.85
N PRO A 20 -11.64 7.43 12.94
CA PRO A 20 -12.60 6.34 12.98
C PRO A 20 -13.80 6.62 12.05
N GLY A 21 -14.45 5.55 11.60
CA GLY A 21 -15.66 5.63 10.79
C GLY A 21 -15.46 5.20 9.34
N MET A 22 -16.52 5.35 8.53
CA MET A 22 -16.56 4.88 7.14
C MET A 22 -15.89 5.83 6.14
N ASP A 23 -15.40 6.95 6.66
CA ASP A 23 -15.19 8.15 5.90
C ASP A 23 -13.68 8.29 5.71
N LYS A 24 -13.20 8.15 4.47
CA LYS A 24 -11.75 8.07 4.19
C LYS A 24 -11.00 9.32 4.65
N CYS A 25 -9.73 9.14 5.01
CA CYS A 25 -8.77 10.25 5.20
C CYS A 25 -7.84 10.37 4.00
N THR A 26 -7.13 9.28 3.68
CA THR A 26 -6.08 9.25 2.67
C THR A 26 -6.65 9.26 1.25
N GLU A 27 -6.11 10.14 0.40
CA GLU A 27 -6.38 10.17 -1.04
C GLU A 27 -5.08 9.95 -1.81
N GLY A 28 -5.04 8.94 -2.68
CA GLY A 28 -3.84 8.55 -3.42
C GLY A 28 -2.79 7.87 -2.55
N ILE A 29 -1.55 8.35 -2.60
CA ILE A 29 -0.38 7.80 -1.91
C ILE A 29 0.31 8.95 -1.19
N TRP A 30 0.42 8.85 0.13
CA TRP A 30 1.14 9.79 0.97
C TRP A 30 2.47 9.18 1.38
N ILE A 31 3.53 9.98 1.36
CA ILE A 31 4.87 9.58 1.78
C ILE A 31 5.27 10.48 2.93
N TRP A 32 5.84 9.90 3.99
CA TRP A 32 6.35 10.69 5.11
C TRP A 32 7.44 11.64 4.60
N SER A 33 7.40 12.90 5.04
CA SER A 33 8.24 13.97 4.47
C SER A 33 9.73 13.80 4.75
N GLU A 34 10.07 13.00 5.76
CA GLU A 34 11.45 12.73 6.18
C GLU A 34 11.74 11.23 6.14
N ALA A 35 12.85 10.83 5.55
CA ALA A 35 13.27 9.43 5.59
C ALA A 35 13.92 9.12 6.94
N PHE A 36 13.58 7.97 7.52
CA PHE A 36 14.27 7.48 8.72
C PHE A 36 15.53 6.74 8.31
N ILE A 37 16.67 7.00 8.94
CA ILE A 37 17.89 6.22 8.69
C ILE A 37 17.92 5.04 9.67
N THR A 38 18.06 3.83 9.16
CA THR A 38 18.15 2.60 9.96
C THR A 38 19.19 1.64 9.39
N LYS A 39 19.50 0.57 10.10
CA LYS A 39 20.45 -0.46 9.68
C LYS A 39 19.75 -1.65 9.02
N ALA A 40 20.25 -2.09 7.87
CA ALA A 40 19.93 -3.37 7.27
C ALA A 40 21.19 -4.24 7.22
N GLY A 41 21.44 -5.02 8.28
CA GLY A 41 22.75 -5.63 8.50
C GLY A 41 23.77 -4.55 8.87
N ASP A 42 24.87 -4.48 8.12
CA ASP A 42 25.94 -3.51 8.36
C ASP A 42 25.76 -2.18 7.58
N GLU A 43 24.77 -2.11 6.68
CA GLU A 43 24.52 -0.94 5.81
C GLU A 43 23.49 0.02 6.43
N ASP A 44 23.75 1.32 6.30
CA ASP A 44 22.74 2.36 6.56
C ASP A 44 21.78 2.47 5.38
N VAL A 45 20.48 2.39 5.65
CA VAL A 45 19.42 2.46 4.65
C VAL A 45 18.39 3.53 5.03
N ALA A 46 17.83 4.18 4.01
CA ALA A 46 16.71 5.09 4.17
C ALA A 46 15.38 4.30 4.18
N LEU A 47 14.65 4.38 5.28
CA LEU A 47 13.31 3.84 5.46
C LEU A 47 12.28 4.94 5.15
N LEU A 48 11.54 4.73 4.05
CA LEU A 48 10.41 5.56 3.66
C LEU A 48 9.11 4.90 4.13
N LEU A 49 8.24 5.67 4.77
CA LEU A 49 6.90 5.24 5.13
C LEU A 49 5.89 5.77 4.11
N MET A 50 4.98 4.91 3.68
CA MET A 50 3.94 5.23 2.71
C MET A 50 2.58 4.85 3.30
N ASP A 51 1.65 5.79 3.33
CA ASP A 51 0.24 5.55 3.62
C ASP A 51 -0.56 5.67 2.33
N THR A 52 -1.47 4.72 2.08
CA THR A 52 -2.11 4.58 0.77
C THR A 52 -3.62 4.50 0.93
N GLN A 53 -4.33 5.13 0.00
CA GLN A 53 -5.78 5.09 -0.01
C GLN A 53 -6.29 3.65 -0.06
N GLY A 54 -7.25 3.34 0.82
CA GLY A 54 -7.88 2.04 0.89
C GLY A 54 -8.45 1.59 -0.47
N ALA A 55 -8.06 0.40 -0.89
CA ALA A 55 -8.52 -0.17 -2.15
C ALA A 55 -10.02 -0.49 -2.11
N TRP A 56 -10.73 -0.21 -3.21
CA TRP A 56 -12.19 -0.41 -3.34
C TRP A 56 -13.04 0.37 -2.34
N ASP A 57 -12.66 1.63 -2.06
CA ASP A 57 -13.63 2.62 -1.56
C ASP A 57 -14.84 2.65 -2.52
N ALA A 58 -16.05 2.76 -1.99
CA ALA A 58 -17.31 2.83 -2.75
C ALA A 58 -17.33 3.98 -3.78
N ARG A 59 -16.41 4.94 -3.66
CA ARG A 59 -16.25 6.09 -4.55
C ARG A 59 -15.20 5.90 -5.65
N MET A 60 -14.41 4.83 -5.64
CA MET A 60 -13.40 4.55 -6.66
C MET A 60 -13.85 3.49 -7.65
N THR A 61 -13.46 3.66 -8.91
CA THR A 61 -13.55 2.55 -9.88
C THR A 61 -12.50 1.48 -9.56
N LYS A 62 -12.67 0.28 -10.12
CA LYS A 62 -11.69 -0.81 -9.98
C LYS A 62 -10.33 -0.41 -10.57
N GLU A 63 -10.34 0.33 -11.67
CA GLU A 63 -9.14 0.82 -12.38
C GLU A 63 -8.40 1.87 -11.56
N GLN A 64 -9.12 2.78 -10.89
CA GLN A 64 -8.50 3.76 -9.98
C GLN A 64 -7.84 3.05 -8.79
N SER A 65 -8.53 2.07 -8.19
CA SER A 65 -7.97 1.26 -7.11
C SER A 65 -6.74 0.47 -7.57
N ALA A 66 -6.79 -0.10 -8.78
CA ALA A 66 -5.66 -0.83 -9.38
C ALA A 66 -4.47 0.07 -9.72
N THR A 67 -4.73 1.32 -10.09
CA THR A 67 -3.67 2.30 -10.34
C THR A 67 -2.94 2.62 -9.05
N VAL A 68 -3.66 2.96 -7.97
CA VAL A 68 -3.05 3.24 -6.66
C VAL A 68 -2.28 2.03 -6.14
N PHE A 69 -2.90 0.85 -6.15
CA PHE A 69 -2.25 -0.36 -5.66
C PHE A 69 -1.04 -0.76 -6.54
N GLY A 70 -1.21 -0.73 -7.86
CA GLY A 70 -0.14 -1.07 -8.80
C GLY A 70 1.07 -0.16 -8.64
N LEU A 71 0.86 1.15 -8.55
CA LEU A 71 1.94 2.11 -8.28
C LEU A 71 2.60 1.88 -6.92
N THR A 72 1.81 1.65 -5.87
CA THR A 72 2.31 1.35 -4.52
C THR A 72 3.22 0.13 -4.55
N THR A 73 2.73 -0.98 -5.13
CA THR A 73 3.47 -2.24 -5.21
C THR A 73 4.75 -2.12 -6.04
N LEU A 74 4.78 -1.24 -7.05
CA LEU A 74 5.98 -0.97 -7.85
C LEU A 74 7.03 -0.11 -7.11
N MET A 75 6.60 0.72 -6.16
CA MET A 75 7.50 1.61 -5.40
C MET A 75 7.99 0.99 -4.10
N THR A 76 7.18 0.14 -3.45
CA THR A 76 7.48 -0.41 -2.12
C THR A 76 8.30 -1.69 -2.18
N SER A 77 9.25 -1.85 -1.26
CA SER A 77 9.95 -3.12 -1.03
C SER A 77 9.15 -4.10 -0.17
N ARG A 78 8.40 -3.57 0.79
CA ARG A 78 7.45 -4.32 1.63
C ARG A 78 6.09 -3.68 1.55
N LEU A 79 5.09 -4.45 1.14
CA LEU A 79 3.70 -4.03 1.12
C LEU A 79 2.94 -4.74 2.24
N VAL A 80 2.38 -3.96 3.16
CA VAL A 80 1.47 -4.49 4.20
C VAL A 80 0.05 -4.38 3.67
N TYR A 81 -0.58 -5.51 3.40
CA TYR A 81 -1.97 -5.57 2.99
C TYR A 81 -2.87 -5.75 4.22
N ASN A 82 -3.39 -4.63 4.71
CA ASN A 82 -4.26 -4.58 5.87
C ASN A 82 -5.69 -5.05 5.52
N VAL A 83 -6.11 -6.16 6.11
CA VAL A 83 -7.40 -6.80 5.85
C VAL A 83 -8.13 -6.99 7.17
N SER A 84 -9.31 -6.41 7.32
CA SER A 84 -10.08 -6.58 8.55
C SER A 84 -10.57 -8.03 8.74
N LYS A 85 -10.27 -8.63 9.90
CA LYS A 85 -10.80 -9.90 10.44
C LYS A 85 -10.32 -11.18 9.76
N GLN A 86 -10.50 -11.29 8.44
CA GLN A 86 -10.16 -12.50 7.69
C GLN A 86 -9.90 -12.20 6.22
N ILE A 87 -8.98 -12.96 5.63
CA ILE A 87 -8.71 -12.93 4.20
C ILE A 87 -9.81 -13.71 3.48
N GLN A 88 -10.72 -12.99 2.84
CA GLN A 88 -11.80 -13.55 2.04
C GLN A 88 -11.40 -13.68 0.57
N GLN A 89 -12.14 -14.49 -0.19
CA GLN A 89 -11.86 -14.75 -1.61
C GLN A 89 -11.89 -13.47 -2.46
N ASP A 90 -12.80 -12.54 -2.17
CA ASP A 90 -12.85 -11.24 -2.85
C ASP A 90 -11.52 -10.49 -2.71
N LYS A 91 -10.85 -10.54 -1.55
CA LYS A 91 -9.55 -9.90 -1.30
C LYS A 91 -8.42 -10.54 -2.09
N ILE A 92 -8.49 -11.84 -2.34
CA ILE A 92 -7.51 -12.57 -3.16
C ILE A 92 -7.71 -12.27 -4.65
N GLU A 93 -8.96 -12.28 -5.14
CA GLU A 93 -9.28 -11.94 -6.54
C GLU A 93 -8.83 -10.51 -6.89
N ASN A 94 -9.09 -9.60 -5.96
CA ASN A 94 -8.62 -8.23 -5.95
C ASN A 94 -7.10 -8.11 -6.11
N LEU A 95 -6.34 -8.87 -5.30
CA LEU A 95 -4.88 -8.91 -5.37
C LEU A 95 -4.36 -9.50 -6.68
N LEU A 96 -5.05 -10.52 -7.21
CA LEU A 96 -4.72 -11.13 -8.50
C LEU A 96 -4.87 -10.12 -9.64
N TYR A 97 -6.00 -9.43 -9.71
CA TYR A 97 -6.27 -8.40 -10.71
C TYR A 97 -5.18 -7.32 -10.73
N PHE A 98 -4.76 -6.87 -9.55
CA PHE A 98 -3.71 -5.88 -9.41
C PHE A 98 -2.34 -6.37 -9.85
N THR A 99 -2.01 -7.61 -9.51
CA THR A 99 -0.74 -8.24 -9.91
C THR A 99 -0.66 -8.33 -11.43
N GLU A 100 -1.76 -8.70 -12.09
CA GLU A 100 -1.85 -8.74 -13.55
C GLU A 100 -1.69 -7.34 -14.16
N PHE A 101 -2.37 -6.34 -13.60
CA PHE A 101 -2.26 -4.95 -14.05
C PHE A 101 -0.84 -4.40 -13.93
N ALA A 102 -0.20 -4.59 -12.78
CA ALA A 102 1.17 -4.15 -12.55
C ALA A 102 2.18 -4.89 -13.44
N GLN A 103 1.99 -6.18 -13.69
CA GLN A 103 2.81 -6.91 -14.68
C GLN A 103 2.60 -6.39 -16.10
N ALA A 104 1.38 -6.06 -16.50
CA ALA A 104 1.10 -5.47 -17.80
C ALA A 104 1.80 -4.11 -17.95
N ALA A 105 1.74 -3.26 -16.93
CA ALA A 105 2.44 -1.98 -16.89
C ALA A 105 3.98 -2.13 -16.98
N LEU A 106 4.54 -3.11 -16.26
CA LEU A 106 5.97 -3.43 -16.34
C LEU A 106 6.40 -3.91 -17.73
N ARG A 107 5.61 -4.79 -18.36
CA ARG A 107 5.88 -5.28 -19.73
C ARG A 107 5.83 -4.16 -20.76
N ALA A 108 4.88 -3.22 -20.62
CA ALA A 108 4.81 -2.04 -21.47
C ALA A 108 6.10 -1.19 -21.38
N ARG A 109 6.71 -1.09 -20.18
CA ARG A 109 8.03 -0.47 -19.98
C ARG A 109 9.17 -1.28 -20.61
N SER A 110 9.15 -2.61 -20.53
CA SER A 110 10.20 -3.49 -21.07
C SER A 110 10.43 -3.34 -22.57
N ASN A 111 9.43 -2.88 -23.33
CA ASN A 111 9.57 -2.56 -24.75
C ASN A 111 10.47 -1.33 -25.03
N SER A 112 10.93 -0.63 -23.98
CA SER A 112 11.79 0.58 -24.08
C SER A 112 13.08 0.51 -23.25
N VAL A 113 13.30 -0.55 -22.45
CA VAL A 113 14.56 -0.79 -21.72
C VAL A 113 14.86 -2.29 -21.73
N ASN A 114 16.00 -2.68 -22.32
CA ASN A 114 16.52 -4.06 -22.32
C ASN A 114 16.94 -4.47 -20.88
N LEU A 115 16.00 -4.93 -20.06
CA LEU A 115 16.26 -5.47 -18.70
C LEU A 115 16.26 -7.00 -18.65
N CYS A 116 16.60 -7.63 -19.77
CA CYS A 116 16.59 -9.09 -19.90
C CYS A 116 18.02 -9.59 -20.04
N GLU A 117 18.69 -9.84 -18.92
CA GLU A 117 19.68 -10.92 -18.89
C GLU A 117 18.91 -12.24 -19.00
N LYS A 118 19.26 -13.00 -20.03
CA LYS A 118 18.60 -14.23 -20.47
C LYS A 118 18.38 -15.21 -19.30
N GLY A 119 17.11 -15.47 -18.96
CA GLY A 119 16.69 -16.67 -18.25
C GLY A 119 16.35 -16.53 -16.76
N ALA A 120 16.55 -15.36 -16.13
CA ALA A 120 16.12 -15.16 -14.74
C ALA A 120 14.65 -14.76 -14.68
N LYS A 121 13.81 -15.55 -14.00
CA LYS A 121 12.42 -15.19 -13.68
C LYS A 121 12.44 -14.07 -12.64
N VAL A 122 12.51 -12.82 -13.09
CA VAL A 122 12.47 -11.65 -12.20
C VAL A 122 11.11 -11.64 -11.49
N LYS A 123 11.12 -11.75 -10.16
CA LYS A 123 9.90 -11.54 -9.38
C LYS A 123 9.55 -10.05 -9.48
N PRO A 124 8.33 -9.69 -9.93
CA PRO A 124 7.97 -8.28 -10.12
C PRO A 124 7.86 -7.50 -8.80
N PHE A 125 7.73 -8.19 -7.67
CA PHE A 125 7.57 -7.62 -6.33
C PHE A 125 8.47 -8.35 -5.33
N GLN A 126 8.84 -7.65 -4.26
CA GLN A 126 9.74 -8.17 -3.22
C GLN A 126 8.98 -8.89 -2.11
N THR A 127 8.20 -8.18 -1.29
CA THR A 127 7.50 -8.78 -0.13
C THR A 127 6.09 -8.22 0.04
N LEU A 128 5.13 -9.13 0.24
CA LEU A 128 3.74 -8.83 0.57
C LEU A 128 3.39 -9.53 1.89
N GLU A 129 2.93 -8.75 2.86
CA GLU A 129 2.57 -9.22 4.20
C GLU A 129 1.08 -8.97 4.44
N PHE A 130 0.34 -10.00 4.84
CA PHE A 130 -1.05 -9.84 5.25
C PHE A 130 -1.10 -9.46 6.73
N LEU A 131 -1.69 -8.31 7.03
CA LEU A 131 -2.06 -7.90 8.37
C LEU A 131 -3.56 -8.14 8.53
N VAL A 132 -3.96 -9.00 9.46
CA VAL A 132 -5.35 -9.44 9.67
C VAL A 132 -5.88 -9.00 11.03
#